data_AF-A0A6V7IIC8-F1
#
_entry.id   AF-A0A6V7IIC8-F1
#
_cell.length_a   1.000
_cell.length_b   1.000
_cell.length_c   1.000
_cell.angle_alpha   90.00
_cell.angle_beta   90.00
_cell.angle_gamma   90.00
#
_symmetry.space_group_name_H-M   'P 1'
#
loop_
_entity.id
_entity.type
_entity.pdbx_description
1 polymer ?
#
loop_
_entity_poly.entity_id
_entity_poly.type
_entity_poly.pdbx_seq_one_letter_code
_entity_poly.pdbx_strand_id
1 'polypeptide(L)' 'VPYNFTVFPNYMGNFGQRDAQHELENYAAVVDVSCYELAALFLCNVFVPKCGSRGQVVRPCRSLCN' A
#
# COMPACT_ATOMS: atom_id res chain seq x y z
N VAL A 1 -3.43 8.51 4.70
CA VAL A 1 -2.53 8.97 3.61
C VAL A 1 -3.31 9.91 2.70
N PRO A 2 -2.78 11.07 2.26
CA PRO A 2 -3.59 12.08 1.57
C PRO A 2 -3.76 11.79 0.06
N TYR A 3 -4.72 10.92 -0.28
CA TYR A 3 -5.25 10.75 -1.63
C TYR A 3 -6.64 10.10 -1.58
N ASN A 4 -7.45 10.31 -2.61
CA ASN A 4 -8.81 9.76 -2.71
C ASN A 4 -8.94 8.63 -3.74
N PHE A 5 -7.95 8.47 -4.62
CA PHE A 5 -7.99 7.50 -5.72
C PHE A 5 -6.73 6.63 -5.73
N THR A 6 -6.95 5.35 -6.01
CA THR A 6 -5.90 4.33 -6.19
C THR A 6 -5.95 3.74 -7.59
N VAL A 7 -4.90 3.02 -7.96
CA VAL A 7 -4.75 2.39 -9.28
C VAL A 7 -4.36 0.93 -9.12
N PHE A 8 -4.91 0.09 -9.98
CA PHE A 8 -4.60 -1.35 -10.08
C PHE A 8 -4.03 -1.69 -11.47
N PRO A 9 -3.20 -2.74 -11.60
CA PRO A 9 -2.77 -3.63 -10.50
C PRO A 9 -1.84 -2.92 -9.51
N ASN A 10 -1.95 -3.29 -8.22
CA ASN A 10 -1.09 -2.75 -7.17
C ASN A 10 0.30 -3.40 -7.22
N TYR A 11 1.19 -3.09 -6.26
CA TYR A 11 2.55 -3.63 -6.27
C TYR A 11 2.60 -5.14 -5.94
N MET A 12 1.59 -5.66 -5.24
CA MET A 12 1.44 -7.09 -4.93
C MET A 12 0.82 -7.89 -6.08
N GLY A 13 0.40 -7.22 -7.16
CA GLY A 13 -0.21 -7.86 -8.32
C GLY A 13 -1.71 -8.13 -8.16
N ASN A 14 -2.36 -7.59 -7.13
CA ASN A 14 -3.83 -7.65 -7.04
C ASN A 14 -4.46 -6.75 -8.12
N PHE A 15 -5.63 -7.12 -8.62
CA PHE A 15 -6.35 -6.36 -9.66
C PHE A 15 -7.53 -5.54 -9.12
N GLY A 16 -7.82 -5.64 -7.83
CA GLY A 16 -8.88 -4.87 -7.18
C GLY A 16 -8.70 -4.73 -5.68
N GLN A 17 -9.45 -3.81 -5.08
CA GLN A 17 -9.35 -3.50 -3.66
C GLN A 17 -9.74 -4.68 -2.76
N ARG A 18 -10.70 -5.50 -3.18
CA ARG A 18 -11.15 -6.66 -2.38
C ARG A 18 -10.03 -7.69 -2.22
N ASP A 19 -9.34 -8.02 -3.30
CA ASP A 19 -8.22 -8.97 -3.27
C ASP A 19 -7.06 -8.41 -2.45
N ALA A 20 -6.75 -7.12 -2.66
CA ALA A 20 -5.72 -6.42 -1.89
C ALA A 20 -6.05 -6.36 -0.39
N GLN A 21 -7.32 -6.14 -0.03
CA GLN A 21 -7.77 -6.14 1.37
C GLN A 21 -7.59 -7.51 2.01
N HIS A 22 -8.04 -8.58 1.34
CA HIS A 22 -7.87 -9.95 1.84
C HIS A 22 -6.41 -10.32 2.06
N GLU A 23 -5.51 -9.90 1.16
CA GLU A 23 -4.08 -10.17 1.34
C GLU A 23 -3.45 -9.28 2.42
N LEU A 24 -3.89 -8.02 2.54
CA LEU A 24 -3.42 -7.07 3.56
C LEU A 24 -3.77 -7.53 4.99
N GLU A 25 -4.85 -8.29 5.19
CA GLU A 25 -5.22 -8.87 6.49
C GLU A 25 -4.09 -9.72 7.10
N ASN A 26 -3.26 -10.36 6.28
CA ASN A 26 -2.10 -11.13 6.74
C ASN A 26 -1.03 -10.26 7.43
N TYR A 27 -1.07 -8.94 7.22
CA TYR A 27 -0.10 -7.98 7.76
C TYR A 27 -0.65 -7.19 8.95
N ALA A 28 -1.88 -7.47 9.43
CA ALA A 28 -2.49 -6.74 10.54
C ALA A 28 -1.60 -6.71 11.80
N ALA A 29 -1.03 -7.86 12.17
CA ALA A 29 -0.13 -7.97 13.31
C ALA A 29 1.13 -7.09 13.19
N VAL A 30 1.63 -6.83 11.97
CA VAL A 30 2.81 -5.97 11.75
C VAL A 30 2.49 -4.52 12.12
N VAL A 31 1.27 -4.06 11.82
CA VAL A 31 0.80 -2.74 12.20
C VAL A 31 0.51 -2.68 13.70
N ASP A 32 -0.15 -3.70 14.25
CA ASP A 32 -0.55 -3.74 15.66
C ASP A 32 0.65 -3.74 16.62
N VAL A 33 1.69 -4.54 16.33
CA VAL A 33 2.91 -4.61 17.15
C VAL A 33 3.72 -3.31 17.11
N SER A 34 3.48 -2.44 16.11
CA SER A 34 4.08 -1.10 16.01
C SER A 34 5.61 -1.08 16.08
N CYS A 35 6.28 -2.12 15.58
CA CYS A 35 7.74 -2.18 15.54
C CYS A 35 8.38 -1.15 14.60
N TYR A 36 7.61 -0.65 13.63
CA TYR A 36 8.01 0.40 12.70
C TYR A 36 6.89 1.43 12.53
N GLU A 37 7.17 2.68 12.87
CA GLU A 37 6.16 3.76 12.90
C GLU A 37 5.50 3.99 11.53
N LEU A 38 6.22 3.73 10.43
CA LEU A 38 5.70 3.92 9.07
C LEU A 38 5.20 2.62 8.43
N ALA A 39 5.03 1.52 9.17
CA ALA A 39 4.57 0.24 8.63
C ALA A 39 3.22 0.37 7.91
N ALA A 40 2.23 1.03 8.54
CA ALA A 40 0.93 1.27 7.93
C ALA A 40 1.05 2.12 6.65
N LEU A 41 1.90 3.16 6.66
CA LEU A 41 2.14 3.99 5.48
C LEU A 41 2.79 3.19 4.36
N PHE A 42 3.78 2.35 4.67
CA PHE A 42 4.44 1.48 3.71
C PHE A 42 3.46 0.51 3.06
N LEU A 43 2.70 -0.23 3.88
CA LEU A 43 1.69 -1.17 3.39
C LEU A 43 0.63 -0.49 2.53
N CYS A 44 0.14 0.70 2.91
CA CYS A 44 -0.79 1.47 2.07
C CYS A 44 -0.21 1.83 0.70
N ASN A 45 1.07 2.20 0.60
CA ASN A 45 1.72 2.52 -0.68
C ASN A 45 1.96 1.28 -1.57
N VAL A 46 1.99 0.09 -0.97
CA VAL A 46 2.19 -1.19 -1.67
C VAL A 46 0.84 -1.76 -2.15
N PHE A 47 -0.15 -1.83 -1.26
CA PHE A 47 -1.44 -2.47 -1.50
C PHE A 47 -2.48 -1.54 -2.13
N VAL A 48 -2.47 -0.25 -1.79
CA VAL A 48 -3.47 0.74 -2.21
C VAL A 48 -2.78 1.99 -2.77
N PRO A 49 -1.88 1.85 -3.76
CA PRO A 49 -1.00 2.93 -4.19
C PRO A 49 -1.78 4.15 -4.69
N LYS A 50 -1.23 5.34 -4.50
CA LYS A 50 -1.80 6.58 -5.07
C LYS A 50 -1.91 6.46 -6.59
N CYS A 51 -3.05 6.86 -7.14
CA CYS A 51 -3.21 7.07 -8.57
C CYS A 51 -2.38 8.30 -9.03
N GLY A 52 -1.37 8.06 -9.87
CA GLY A 52 -0.54 9.11 -10.44
C GLY A 52 -1.30 10.02 -11.42
N SER A 53 -0.72 11.18 -11.73
CA SER A 53 -1.35 12.17 -12.62
C SER A 53 -1.68 11.66 -14.03
N ARG A 54 -1.02 10.59 -14.49
CA ARG A 54 -1.27 9.92 -15.78
C ARG A 54 -1.87 8.53 -15.60
N GLY A 55 -2.45 8.23 -14.44
CA GLY A 55 -2.99 6.91 -14.11
C GLY A 55 -1.94 5.85 -13.84
N GLN A 56 -0.67 6.24 -13.64
CA GLN A 56 0.40 5.30 -13.29
C GLN A 56 0.46 5.01 -11.79
N VAL A 57 0.92 3.82 -11.43
CA VAL A 57 1.22 3.45 -10.03
C VAL A 57 2.37 4.32 -9.50
N VAL A 58 2.16 4.99 -8.37
CA VAL A 58 3.22 5.69 -7.64
C VAL A 58 3.86 4.72 -6.64
N ARG A 59 5.16 4.44 -6.81
CA ARG A 59 5.91 3.51 -5.94
C ARG A 59 6.41 4.21 -4.67
N PRO A 60 6.50 3.51 -3.52
CA PRO A 60 7.13 4.07 -2.33
C PRO A 60 8.61 4.36 -2.59
N CYS A 61 9.13 5.42 -1.96
CA CYS A 61 10.56 5.69 -1.95
C CYS A 61 11.30 4.57 -1.21
N ARG A 62 12.51 4.22 -1.68
CA ARG A 62 13.35 3.21 -1.01
C ARG A 62 13.58 3.53 0.47
N SER A 63 13.72 4.81 0.82
CA SER A 63 13.91 5.27 2.20
C SER A 63 12.74 4.98 3.15
N LEU A 64 11.57 4.60 2.63
CA LEU A 64 10.43 4.13 3.44
C LEU A 64 10.56 2.63 3.81
N CYS A 65 11.44 1.91 3.12
CA CYS A 65 11.77 0.51 3.36
C CYS A 65 13.26 0.44 3.76
N ASN A 66 13.54 0.88 5.00
CA ASN A 66 14.88 0.81 5.60
C ASN A 66 14.97 -0.40 6.53
#